data_AF-A0AAD9S9K8-F1
#
_entry.id   AF-A0AAD9S9K8-F1
#
_cell.length_a   1.000
_cell.length_b   1.000
_cell.length_c   1.000
_cell.angle_alpha   90.00
_cell.angle_beta   90.00
_cell.angle_gamma   90.00
#
_symmetry.space_group_name_H-M   'P 1'
#
loop_
_entity.id
_entity.type
_entity.pdbx_description
1 polymer ?
#
loop_
_entity_poly.entity_id
_entity_poly.type
_entity_poly.pdbx_seq_one_letter_code
_entity_poly.pdbx_strand_id
1 'polypeptide(L)'
;MIVLRCLFAALTMPRARSLTIQCRTMRDMRDHCMLVIQKRKELGEAQKSLKQPAETTVNEHIKLLRQYNKIKDVGQQLIGLNADNRGVPVGSLYKDDHYGVGPKD
;
A
#
# COMPACT_ATOMS: atom_id res chain seq x y z
N MET A 1 21.91 8.65 59.09
CA MET A 1 22.07 9.53 57.89
C MET A 1 23.08 9.03 56.85
N ILE A 2 23.90 8.01 57.12
CA ILE A 2 24.92 7.51 56.16
C ILE A 2 24.31 6.60 55.08
N VAL A 3 23.39 5.70 55.46
CA VAL A 3 22.76 4.73 54.54
C VAL A 3 21.95 5.41 53.43
N LEU A 4 21.26 6.51 53.75
CA LEU A 4 20.45 7.28 52.80
C LEU A 4 21.32 8.02 51.77
N ARG A 5 22.53 8.46 52.16
CA ARG A 5 23.51 9.06 51.25
C ARG A 5 24.14 8.02 50.31
N CYS A 6 24.38 6.79 50.77
CA CYS A 6 24.88 5.70 49.92
C CYS A 6 23.86 5.27 48.85
N LEU A 7 22.57 5.18 49.21
CA LEU A 7 21.51 4.87 48.23
C LEU A 7 21.35 5.99 47.19
N PHE A 8 21.43 7.26 47.60
CA PHE A 8 21.38 8.38 46.67
C PHE A 8 22.62 8.43 45.76
N ALA A 9 23.81 8.17 46.32
CA ALA A 9 25.06 8.10 45.55
C ALA A 9 25.01 6.99 44.47
N ALA A 10 24.45 5.83 44.80
CA ALA A 10 24.29 4.71 43.86
C ALA A 10 23.35 5.03 42.68
N LEU A 11 22.30 5.83 42.90
CA LEU A 11 21.39 6.31 41.85
C LEU A 11 21.98 7.46 41.01
N THR A 12 22.97 8.19 41.53
CA THR A 12 23.68 9.27 40.81
C THR A 12 24.96 8.83 40.10
N MET A 13 25.34 7.54 40.16
CA MET A 13 26.54 7.06 39.49
C MET A 13 26.35 7.04 37.95
N PRO A 14 27.23 7.70 37.17
CA PRO A 14 27.12 7.76 35.71
C PRO A 14 27.09 6.38 35.04
N ARG A 15 27.70 5.37 35.67
CA ARG A 15 27.72 3.98 35.21
C ARG A 15 26.35 3.27 35.34
N ALA A 16 25.57 3.57 36.37
CA ALA A 16 24.21 3.03 36.55
C ALA A 16 23.21 3.66 35.56
N ARG A 17 23.40 4.95 35.25
CA ARG A 17 22.61 5.65 34.23
C ARG A 17 22.93 5.15 32.82
N SER A 18 24.20 4.90 32.50
CA SER A 18 24.61 4.31 31.22
C SER A 18 24.03 2.89 31.03
N LEU A 19 24.08 2.06 32.07
CA LEU A 19 23.53 0.70 32.03
C LEU A 19 22.00 0.70 31.86
N THR A 20 21.28 1.59 32.52
CA THR A 20 19.81 1.70 32.36
C THR A 20 19.42 2.17 30.97
N ILE A 21 20.18 3.07 30.35
CA ILE A 21 19.98 3.49 28.95
C ILE A 21 20.23 2.30 28.01
N GLN A 22 21.33 1.56 28.18
CA GLN A 22 21.61 0.35 27.38
C GLN A 22 20.52 -0.72 27.55
N CYS A 23 20.00 -0.93 28.77
CA CYS A 23 18.92 -1.88 28.99
C CYS A 23 17.61 -1.46 28.32
N ARG A 24 17.32 -0.15 28.22
CA ARG A 24 16.15 0.37 27.49
C ARG A 24 16.31 0.16 25.99
N THR A 25 17.45 0.56 25.41
CA THR A 25 17.68 0.38 23.97
C THR A 25 17.68 -1.09 23.56
N MET A 26 18.19 -2.01 24.39
CA MET A 26 18.09 -3.45 24.13
C MET A 26 16.66 -3.98 24.21
N ARG A 27 15.80 -3.37 25.03
CA ARG A 27 14.37 -3.73 25.09
C ARG A 27 13.66 -3.25 23.83
N ASP A 28 13.86 -2.00 23.43
CA ASP A 28 13.27 -1.44 22.22
C ASP A 28 13.71 -2.24 20.98
N MET A 29 15.00 -2.59 20.91
CA MET A 29 15.54 -3.45 19.85
C MET A 29 14.87 -4.84 19.84
N ARG A 30 14.65 -5.45 21.01
CA ARG A 30 13.94 -6.74 21.13
C ARG A 30 12.51 -6.61 20.63
N ASP A 31 11.81 -5.56 21.03
CA ASP A 31 10.41 -5.34 20.67
C ASP A 31 10.28 -5.12 19.15
N HIS A 32 11.20 -4.35 18.55
CA HIS A 32 11.30 -4.22 17.10
C HIS A 32 11.61 -5.56 16.41
N CYS A 33 12.53 -6.35 16.95
CA CYS A 33 12.86 -7.67 16.39
C CYS A 33 11.65 -8.61 16.42
N MET A 34 10.91 -8.64 17.53
CA MET A 34 9.67 -9.41 17.68
C MET A 34 8.61 -8.98 16.67
N LEU A 35 8.43 -7.67 16.46
CA LEU A 35 7.50 -7.14 15.48
C LEU A 35 7.88 -7.55 14.05
N VAL A 36 9.16 -7.49 13.68
CA VAL A 36 9.62 -7.91 12.35
C VAL A 36 9.39 -9.41 12.13
N ILE A 37 9.65 -10.25 13.14
CA ILE A 37 9.38 -11.69 13.06
C ILE A 37 7.88 -11.95 12.83
N GLN A 38 7.02 -11.28 13.59
CA GLN A 38 5.58 -11.41 13.46
C GLN A 38 5.10 -10.98 12.06
N LYS A 39 5.56 -9.83 11.56
CA LYS A 39 5.20 -9.34 10.23
C LYS A 39 5.68 -10.25 9.12
N ARG A 40 6.88 -10.84 9.25
CA ARG A 40 7.39 -11.85 8.30
C ARG A 40 6.52 -13.10 8.28
N LYS A 41 6.00 -13.54 9.43
CA LYS A 41 5.08 -14.68 9.49
C LYS A 41 3.76 -14.37 8.77
N GLU A 42 3.16 -13.22 9.05
CA GLU A 42 1.95 -12.74 8.37
C GLU A 42 2.15 -12.64 6.84
N LEU A 43 3.29 -12.11 6.39
CA LEU A 43 3.63 -12.05 4.97
C LEU A 43 3.76 -13.45 4.35
N GLY A 44 4.38 -14.39 5.06
CA GLY A 44 4.53 -15.77 4.58
C GLY A 44 3.19 -16.51 4.47
N GLU A 45 2.28 -16.29 5.40
CA GLU A 45 0.92 -16.85 5.35
C GLU A 45 0.11 -16.24 4.21
N ALA A 46 0.16 -14.92 4.05
CA ALA A 46 -0.50 -14.22 2.95
C ALA A 46 0.02 -14.68 1.57
N GLN A 47 1.35 -14.80 1.42
CA GLN A 47 1.96 -15.25 0.16
C GLN A 47 1.56 -16.67 -0.25
N LYS A 48 1.38 -17.59 0.71
CA LYS A 48 0.93 -18.96 0.41
C LYS A 48 -0.45 -19.03 -0.23
N SER A 49 -1.31 -18.04 0.04
CA SER A 49 -2.65 -17.97 -0.54
C SER A 49 -2.66 -17.47 -1.99
N LEU A 50 -1.53 -16.95 -2.49
CA LEU A 50 -1.41 -16.36 -3.82
C LEU A 50 -0.91 -17.38 -4.83
N LYS A 51 -1.54 -17.41 -6.01
CA LYS A 51 -1.12 -18.26 -7.14
C LYS A 51 0.19 -17.81 -7.80
N GLN A 52 0.50 -16.52 -7.70
CA GLN A 52 1.65 -15.86 -8.29
C GLN A 52 2.10 -14.72 -7.37
N PRO A 53 3.34 -14.21 -7.50
CA PRO A 53 3.82 -13.12 -6.66
C PRO A 53 2.85 -11.92 -6.67
N ALA A 54 2.57 -11.37 -5.49
CA ALA A 54 1.64 -10.25 -5.32
C ALA A 54 2.02 -9.07 -6.23
N GLU A 55 3.31 -8.74 -6.25
CA GLU A 55 3.85 -7.62 -7.03
C GLU A 55 3.62 -7.80 -8.54
N THR A 56 3.93 -8.99 -9.09
CA THR A 56 3.71 -9.28 -10.51
C THR A 56 2.24 -9.11 -10.88
N THR A 57 1.34 -9.71 -10.09
CA THR A 57 -0.11 -9.64 -10.30
C THR A 57 -0.62 -8.22 -10.31
N VAL A 58 -0.25 -7.43 -9.30
CA VAL A 58 -0.71 -6.06 -9.14
C VAL A 58 -0.17 -5.19 -10.27
N ASN A 59 1.10 -5.33 -10.62
CA ASN A 59 1.73 -4.56 -11.69
C ASN A 59 1.10 -4.86 -13.06
N GLU A 60 0.86 -6.14 -13.38
CA GLU A 60 0.17 -6.55 -14.59
C GLU A 60 -1.26 -6.00 -14.63
N HIS A 61 -1.99 -6.11 -13.52
CA HIS A 61 -3.35 -5.60 -13.43
C HIS A 61 -3.42 -4.08 -13.60
N ILE A 62 -2.54 -3.33 -12.95
CA ILE A 62 -2.42 -1.88 -13.09
C ILE A 62 -2.11 -1.51 -14.55
N LYS A 63 -1.20 -2.25 -15.20
CA LYS A 63 -0.84 -2.00 -16.60
C LYS A 63 -2.04 -2.20 -17.53
N LEU A 64 -2.74 -3.31 -17.39
CA LEU A 64 -3.92 -3.62 -18.19
C LEU A 64 -5.02 -2.57 -17.98
N LEU A 65 -5.28 -2.18 -16.73
CA LEU A 65 -6.28 -1.18 -16.42
C LEU A 65 -5.94 0.19 -17.03
N ARG A 66 -4.67 0.62 -16.96
CA ARG A 66 -4.21 1.85 -17.60
C ARG A 66 -4.35 1.79 -19.12
N GLN A 67 -4.01 0.66 -19.73
CA GLN A 67 -4.12 0.48 -21.18
C GLN A 67 -5.58 0.52 -21.63
N TYR A 68 -6.46 -0.19 -20.93
CA TYR A 68 -7.89 -0.19 -21.19
C TYR A 68 -8.47 1.23 -21.05
N ASN A 69 -8.20 1.92 -19.94
CA ASN A 69 -8.71 3.28 -19.73
C ASN A 69 -8.24 4.23 -20.84
N LYS A 70 -6.96 4.16 -21.22
CA LYS A 70 -6.42 5.01 -22.29
C LYS A 70 -7.13 4.77 -23.64
N ILE A 71 -7.38 3.51 -24.00
CA ILE A 71 -8.07 3.17 -25.25
C ILE A 71 -9.53 3.61 -25.18
N LYS A 72 -10.19 3.37 -24.03
CA LYS A 72 -11.57 3.79 -23.82
C LYS A 72 -11.75 5.29 -23.96
N ASP A 73 -10.88 6.08 -23.33
CA ASP A 73 -10.95 7.55 -23.39
C ASP A 73 -10.80 8.07 -24.82
N VAL A 74 -9.92 7.45 -25.62
CA VAL A 74 -9.77 7.79 -27.05
C VAL A 74 -11.01 7.40 -27.83
N GLY A 75 -11.54 6.19 -27.63
CA GLY A 75 -12.76 5.73 -28.28
C GLY A 75 -13.95 6.64 -27.96
N GLN A 76 -14.12 7.01 -26.69
CA GLN A 76 -15.18 7.89 -26.23
C GLN A 76 -15.10 9.29 -26.85
N GLN A 77 -13.89 9.84 -26.99
CA GLN A 77 -13.67 11.11 -27.69
C GLN A 77 -14.07 11.02 -29.16
N LEU A 78 -13.69 9.94 -29.85
CA LEU A 78 -14.05 9.72 -31.26
C LEU A 78 -15.56 9.55 -31.45
N ILE A 79 -16.24 8.85 -30.54
CA ILE A 79 -17.70 8.70 -30.54
C ILE A 79 -18.36 10.07 -30.35
N GLY A 80 -17.84 10.91 -29.43
CA GLY A 80 -18.30 12.29 -29.25
C GLY A 80 -18.22 13.10 -30.53
N LEU A 81 -17.05 13.14 -31.17
CA LEU A 81 -16.85 13.84 -32.43
C LEU A 81 -17.75 13.32 -33.56
N ASN A 82 -17.99 12.01 -33.62
CA ASN A 82 -18.89 11.43 -34.61
C ASN A 82 -20.35 11.84 -34.37
N ALA A 83 -20.79 11.84 -33.11
CA ALA A 83 -22.12 12.28 -32.72
C ALA A 83 -22.36 13.75 -33.10
N ASP A 84 -21.39 14.61 -32.79
CA ASP A 84 -21.41 16.03 -33.14
C ASP A 84 -21.50 16.23 -34.65
N ASN A 85 -20.69 15.49 -35.43
CA ASN A 85 -20.73 15.55 -36.90
C ASN A 85 -22.07 15.08 -37.49
N ARG A 86 -22.78 14.17 -36.82
CA ARG A 86 -24.10 13.68 -37.23
C ARG A 86 -25.26 14.55 -36.71
N GLY A 87 -24.99 15.48 -35.80
CA GLY A 87 -26.02 16.27 -35.12
C GLY A 87 -26.93 15.42 -34.21
N VAL A 88 -26.46 14.27 -33.73
CA VAL A 88 -27.22 13.36 -32.87
C VAL A 88 -26.62 13.32 -31.46
N PRO A 89 -27.43 13.09 -30.41
CA PRO A 89 -26.88 12.94 -29.07
C PRO A 89 -25.98 11.72 -28.97
N VAL A 90 -24.84 11.83 -28.28
CA VAL A 90 -23.87 10.74 -28.07
C VAL A 90 -24.54 9.42 -27.60
N GLY A 91 -25.56 9.53 -26.74
CA GLY A 91 -26.34 8.39 -26.25
C GLY A 91 -27.06 7.58 -27.33
N SER A 92 -27.35 8.12 -28.53
CA SER A 92 -27.97 7.37 -29.62
C SER A 92 -26.98 6.42 -30.31
N LEU A 93 -25.69 6.77 -30.33
CA LEU A 93 -24.68 5.92 -30.97
C LEU A 93 -24.43 4.60 -30.21
N TYR A 94 -24.81 4.54 -28.94
CA TYR A 94 -24.77 3.31 -28.12
C TYR A 94 -25.99 2.41 -28.27
N LYS A 95 -27.13 2.93 -28.78
CA LYS A 95 -28.40 2.17 -28.79
C LYS A 95 -28.45 1.12 -29.90
N ASP A 96 -27.81 1.40 -31.02
CA ASP A 96 -27.87 0.53 -32.20
C ASP A 96 -26.61 -0.35 -32.34
N ASP A 97 -25.78 -0.42 -31.30
CA ASP A 97 -24.53 -1.19 -31.28
C ASP A 97 -23.55 -0.84 -32.43
N HIS A 98 -23.62 0.40 -32.96
CA HIS A 98 -22.80 0.87 -34.10
C HIS A 98 -21.29 0.65 -33.90
N TYR A 99 -20.84 0.62 -32.65
CA TYR A 99 -19.44 0.50 -32.28
C TYR A 99 -19.15 -0.69 -31.36
N GLY A 100 -20.13 -1.56 -31.08
CA GLY A 100 -19.95 -2.74 -30.23
C GLY A 100 -19.60 -2.43 -28.76
N VAL A 101 -19.94 -1.23 -28.29
CA VAL A 101 -19.67 -0.74 -26.92
C VAL A 101 -20.95 -0.17 -26.32
N GLY A 102 -21.20 -0.44 -25.05
CA GLY A 102 -22.34 0.09 -24.30
C GLY A 102 -21.98 1.30 -23.43
N PRO A 103 -22.98 2.02 -22.88
CA PRO A 103 -22.76 3.19 -22.02
C PRO A 103 -22.09 2.87 -20.68
N LYS A 104 -22.00 1.59 -20.31
CA LYS A 104 -21.45 1.10 -19.04
C LYS A 104 -20.08 0.45 -19.19
N ASP A 105 -19.58 0.35 -20.43
CA ASP A 105 -18.31 -0.29 -20.78
C ASP A 105 -17.15 0.73 -20.81
#